data_AF-A0A814KGN1-F1
#
_entry.id   AF-A0A814KGN1-F1
#
_cell.length_a   1.000
_cell.length_b   1.000
_cell.length_c   1.000
_cell.angle_alpha   90.00
_cell.angle_beta   90.00
_cell.angle_gamma   90.00
#
_symmetry.space_group_name_H-M   'P 1'
#
loop_
_entity.id
_entity.type
_entity.pdbx_description
1 polymer ?
#
loop_
_entity_poly.entity_id
_entity_poly.type
_entity_poly.pdbx_seq_one_letter_code
_entity_poly.pdbx_strand_id
1 'polypeptide(L)' 'MKNVTIFIIVFYFINSCKCFDLPPQIQIGAIFDTHDTLSRQAFEYAVAKINLQSQILKRSKIVVNRIDMVGGHVSIT' A
#
# COMPACT_ATOMS: atom_id res chain seq x y z
N MET A 1 -32.70 -33.32 -2.08
CA MET A 1 -32.71 -31.83 -1.98
C MET A 1 -31.92 -31.27 -0.79
N LYS A 2 -31.21 -32.07 0.03
CA LYS A 2 -30.43 -31.56 1.19
C LYS A 2 -29.01 -31.08 0.83
N ASN A 3 -28.43 -31.59 -0.26
CA ASN A 3 -27.05 -31.31 -0.63
C ASN A 3 -26.86 -29.90 -1.20
N VAL A 4 -27.85 -29.36 -1.92
CA VAL A 4 -27.77 -28.03 -2.57
C VAL A 4 -27.67 -26.90 -1.55
N THR A 5 -28.38 -27.00 -0.43
CA THR A 5 -28.41 -25.97 0.62
C THR A 5 -27.06 -25.85 1.35
N ILE A 6 -26.37 -26.97 1.57
CA ILE A 6 -25.05 -26.99 2.24
C ILE A 6 -23.99 -26.31 1.37
N PHE A 7 -24.01 -26.55 0.05
CA PHE A 7 -23.09 -25.90 -0.89
C PHE A 7 -23.25 -24.38 -0.90
N ILE A 8 -24.47 -23.85 -0.85
CA ILE A 8 -24.72 -22.40 -0.83
C ILE A 8 -24.17 -21.77 0.44
N ILE A 9 -24.40 -22.39 1.61
CA ILE A 9 -23.95 -21.86 2.91
C ILE A 9 -22.42 -21.84 2.98
N VAL A 10 -21.75 -22.90 2.53
CA VAL A 10 -20.28 -22.96 2.50
C VAL A 10 -19.71 -21.94 1.53
N PHE A 11 -20.33 -21.74 0.36
CA PHE A 11 -19.91 -20.72 -0.60
C PHE A 11 -20.02 -19.30 -0.02
N TYR A 12 -21.09 -19.00 0.72
CA TYR A 12 -21.25 -17.71 1.42
C TYR A 12 -20.22 -17.51 2.53
N PHE A 13 -19.86 -18.57 3.25
CA PHE A 13 -18.93 -18.49 4.38
C PHE A 13 -17.48 -18.27 3.93
N ILE A 14 -17.06 -18.87 2.82
CA ILE A 14 -15.71 -18.68 2.24
C ILE A 14 -15.53 -17.26 1.68
N ASN A 15 -16.62 -16.58 1.28
CA ASN A 15 -16.57 -15.19 0.80
C ASN A 15 -16.44 -14.15 1.94
N SER A 16 -16.44 -14.58 3.20
CA SER A 16 -16.29 -13.69 4.37
C SER A 16 -14.85 -13.61 4.90
N CYS A 17 -13.85 -13.73 4.02
CA CYS A 17 -12.53 -13.15 4.30
C CYS A 17 -12.71 -11.64 4.48
N LYS A 18 -12.82 -11.21 5.76
CA LYS A 18 -12.77 -9.81 6.14
C LYS A 18 -11.39 -9.28 5.80
N CYS A 19 -11.19 -8.90 4.54
CA CYS A 19 -10.14 -7.97 4.17
C CYS A 19 -10.44 -6.71 4.96
N PHE A 20 -9.62 -6.43 5.97
CA PHE A 20 -9.67 -5.16 6.66
C PHE A 20 -9.41 -4.09 5.60
N ASP A 21 -10.38 -3.20 5.40
CA ASP A 21 -10.25 -2.13 4.41
C ASP A 21 -8.99 -1.32 4.73
N LEU A 22 -8.21 -1.02 3.69
CA LEU A 22 -7.03 -0.19 3.85
C LEU A 22 -7.46 1.20 4.34
N PRO A 23 -6.65 1.84 5.20
CA PRO A 23 -6.93 3.21 5.61
C PRO A 23 -6.95 4.12 4.37
N PRO A 24 -7.69 5.24 4.41
CA PRO A 24 -7.78 6.17 3.28
C PRO A 24 -6.42 6.77 2.92
N GLN A 25 -5.50 6.82 3.88
CA GLN A 25 -4.11 7.23 3.66
C GLN A 25 -3.15 6.20 4.24
N ILE A 26 -2.17 5.82 3.45
CA ILE A 26 -1.09 4.90 3.82
C ILE A 26 0.20 5.72 3.83
N GLN A 27 0.79 5.91 5.00
CA GLN A 27 2.05 6.63 5.10
C GLN A 27 3.22 5.69 4.84
N ILE A 28 4.10 6.06 3.90
CA ILE A 28 5.33 5.33 3.61
C ILE A 28 6.52 6.27 3.77
N GLY A 29 7.54 5.80 4.47
CA GLY A 29 8.85 6.43 4.54
C GLY A 29 9.87 5.64 3.73
N ALA A 30 10.91 6.32 3.28
CA ALA A 30 12.06 5.73 2.63
C ALA A 30 13.32 6.50 3.03
N ILE A 31 14.45 5.79 3.03
CA ILE A 31 15.75 6.34 3.37
C ILE A 31 16.66 6.06 2.18
N PHE A 32 17.30 7.11 1.64
CA PHE A 32 18.22 7.02 0.51
C PHE A 32 19.56 7.62 0.91
N ASP A 33 20.63 7.19 0.24
CA ASP A 33 21.89 7.91 0.31
C ASP A 33 21.70 9.32 -0.26
N THR A 34 22.39 10.32 0.30
CA THR A 34 22.36 11.70 -0.19
C THR A 34 22.71 11.81 -1.67
N HIS A 35 23.59 10.94 -2.16
CA HIS A 35 24.01 10.93 -3.56
C HIS A 35 23.12 10.05 -4.46
N ASP A 36 22.25 9.22 -3.88
CA ASP A 36 21.37 8.32 -4.64
C ASP A 36 20.06 9.01 -5.06
N THR A 37 20.20 9.91 -6.02
CA THR A 37 19.08 10.66 -6.59
C THR A 37 18.18 9.80 -7.48
N LEU A 38 18.72 8.75 -8.10
CA LEU A 38 17.96 7.86 -8.99
C LEU A 38 16.98 6.98 -8.22
N SER A 39 17.41 6.37 -7.11
CA SER A 39 16.51 5.54 -6.29
C SER A 39 15.39 6.37 -5.67
N ARG A 40 15.69 7.61 -5.24
CA ARG A 40 14.68 8.56 -4.76
C ARG A 40 13.64 8.86 -5.84
N GLN A 41 14.08 9.22 -7.05
CA GLN A 41 13.17 9.50 -8.17
C GLN A 41 12.35 8.27 -8.56
N ALA A 42 12.97 7.09 -8.58
CA ALA A 42 12.28 5.83 -8.88
C ALA A 42 11.19 5.53 -7.84
N PHE A 43 11.46 5.78 -6.55
CA PHE A 43 10.49 5.62 -5.48
C PHE A 43 9.33 6.60 -5.60
N GLU A 44 9.61 7.90 -5.79
CA GLU A 44 8.58 8.92 -5.99
C GLU A 44 7.70 8.59 -7.21
N TYR A 45 8.32 8.14 -8.30
CA TYR A 45 7.62 7.68 -9.51
C TYR A 45 6.73 6.47 -9.24
N ALA A 46 7.25 5.46 -8.53
CA ALA A 46 6.48 4.26 -8.19
C ALA A 46 5.26 4.59 -7.33
N VAL A 47 5.42 5.45 -6.31
CA VAL A 47 4.31 5.92 -5.48
C VAL A 47 3.26 6.66 -6.32
N ALA A 48 3.70 7.57 -7.19
CA ALA A 48 2.80 8.29 -8.09
C ALA A 48 2.04 7.33 -9.02
N LYS A 49 2.72 6.33 -9.58
CA LYS A 49 2.08 5.30 -10.41
C LYS A 49 1.06 4.50 -9.65
N ILE A 50 1.40 3.97 -8.47
CA ILE A 50 0.48 3.15 -7.66
C ILE A 50 -0.77 3.96 -7.27
N ASN A 51 -0.61 5.22 -6.89
CA ASN A 51 -1.72 6.10 -6.55
C ASN A 51 -2.70 6.38 -7.70
N LEU A 52 -2.26 6.24 -8.96
CA LEU A 52 -3.11 6.37 -10.14
C LEU A 52 -3.83 5.06 -10.50
N GLN A 53 -3.39 3.92 -9.96
CA GLN A 53 -3.94 2.61 -10.28
C GLN A 53 -5.06 2.24 -9.28
N SER A 54 -6.30 2.60 -9.62
CA SER A 54 -7.50 2.30 -8.79
C SER A 54 -7.72 0.80 -8.55
N GLN A 55 -7.17 -0.05 -9.42
CA GLN A 55 -7.17 -1.51 -9.27
C GLN A 55 -6.25 -2.02 -8.15
N ILE A 56 -5.24 -1.23 -7.76
CA ILE A 56 -4.31 -1.55 -6.67
C ILE A 56 -4.81 -0.89 -5.38
N LEU A 57 -5.08 0.42 -5.42
CA LEU A 57 -5.63 1.16 -4.30
C LEU A 57 -6.97 1.79 -4.69
N LYS A 58 -8.06 1.11 -4.33
CA LYS A 58 -9.42 1.53 -4.70
C LYS A 58 -9.90 2.80 -3.98
N ARG A 59 -9.54 2.93 -2.70
CA ARG A 59 -10.04 3.98 -1.79
C ARG A 59 -8.94 4.58 -0.92
N SER A 60 -7.70 4.20 -1.18
CA SER A 60 -6.54 4.55 -0.38
C SER A 60 -5.54 5.29 -1.24
N LYS A 61 -4.75 6.16 -0.62
CA LYS A 61 -3.64 6.83 -1.28
C LYS A 61 -2.40 6.68 -0.43
N ILE A 62 -1.28 6.38 -1.07
CA ILE A 62 0.04 6.42 -0.45
C ILE A 62 0.47 7.89 -0.32
N VAL A 63 0.85 8.27 0.89
CA VAL A 63 1.44 9.56 1.22
C VAL A 63 2.88 9.31 1.64
N VAL A 64 3.83 9.98 0.98
CA VAL A 64 5.24 9.90 1.35
C VAL A 64 5.48 10.89 2.47
N ASN A 65 5.91 10.41 3.63
CA ASN A 65 6.10 11.28 4.80
C ASN A 65 7.59 11.51 5.13
N ARG A 66 8.49 10.61 4.73
CA ARG A 66 9.94 10.75 4.98
C ARG A 66 10.76 10.23 3.81
N ILE A 67 11.64 11.09 3.30
CA ILE A 67 12.71 10.73 2.37
C ILE A 67 13.98 11.27 3.01
N ASP A 68 14.61 10.47 3.87
CA ASP A 68 15.83 10.88 4.56
C ASP A 68 17.02 10.67 3.62
N MET A 69 17.86 11.71 3.49
CA MET A 69 19.13 11.65 2.78
C MET A 69 20.23 11.35 3.80
N VAL A 70 20.80 10.15 3.75
CA VAL A 70 21.84 9.75 4.71
C VAL A 70 23.19 10.25 4.19
N GLY A 71 23.73 11.24 4.91
CA GLY A 71 25.08 11.80 4.74
C GLY A 71 25.77 12.01 6.09
N GLY A 72 25.49 11.15 7.08
CA GLY A 72 26.08 11.21 8.42
C GLY A 72 25.30 12.01 9.48
N HIS A 73 24.07 12.47 9.22
CA HIS A 73 23.21 13.02 10.27
C HIS A 73 21.73 12.78 9.93
N VAL A 74 21.03 12.03 10.79
CA VAL A 74 19.58 11.84 10.71
C VAL A 74 18.93 13.06 11.38
N SER A 75 18.21 13.88 10.60
CA SER A 75 17.42 14.98 11.16
C SER A 75 15.95 14.57 11.18
N ILE A 76 15.44 14.33 12.38
CA ILE A 76 14.01 14.02 12.60
C ILE A 76 13.28 15.35 12.57
N THR A 77 12.35 15.52 11.63
CA THR A 77 11.34 16.59 11.66
C THR A 77 9.98 16.01 11.33
#